data_AF-A0ABC8WMP2-F1
#
_entry.id   AF-A0ABC8WMP2-F1
#
_cell.length_a   1.000
_cell.length_b   1.000
_cell.length_c   1.000
_cell.angle_alpha   90.00
_cell.angle_beta   90.00
_cell.angle_gamma   90.00
#
_symmetry.space_group_name_H-M   'P 1'
#
loop_
_entity.id
_entity.type
_entity.pdbx_description
1 polymer ?
#
loop_
_entity_poly.entity_id
_entity_poly.type
_entity_poly.pdbx_seq_one_letter_code
_entity_poly.pdbx_strand_id
1 'polypeptide(L)'
;MAPLCTPLCKATGRGRRALGFWSARAMGEVKHLCLVKFKEGVAVEDVLKGMTNLVAQMDMVKSFEWGRDVLNQEMLTQGFTHVFSLAFASADDLATYMGHEKHAAFAGTFMAAIEKVVVIDFPVVIAKPPAPA
;
A
#
# COMPACT_ATOMS: atom_id res chain seq x y z
N MET A 1 -21.37 57.82 -13.28
CA MET A 1 -21.13 58.21 -11.87
C MET A 1 -22.22 57.56 -11.04
N ALA A 2 -21.95 56.36 -10.53
CA ALA A 2 -22.81 55.60 -9.63
C ALA A 2 -21.89 54.90 -8.61
N PRO A 3 -22.30 54.80 -7.32
CA PRO A 3 -21.35 54.73 -6.22
C PRO A 3 -20.95 53.30 -5.83
N LEU A 4 -19.78 53.23 -5.21
CA LEU A 4 -19.25 52.11 -4.44
C LEU A 4 -20.14 51.79 -3.23
N CYS A 5 -20.31 50.50 -2.93
CA CYS A 5 -19.98 49.88 -1.63
C CYS A 5 -20.60 48.47 -1.51
N THR A 6 -19.75 47.45 -1.60
CA THR A 6 -19.97 46.12 -1.00
C THR A 6 -19.83 46.25 0.54
N PRO A 7 -20.42 45.36 1.37
CA PRO A 7 -19.73 44.10 1.64
C PRO A 7 -20.62 42.87 1.93
N LEU A 8 -20.07 41.71 1.54
CA LEU A 8 -19.93 40.50 2.35
C LEU A 8 -21.18 39.99 3.10
N CYS A 9 -21.95 39.09 2.47
CA CYS A 9 -22.84 38.18 3.18
C CYS A 9 -22.36 36.74 3.00
N LYS A 10 -22.06 36.10 4.13
CA LYS A 10 -21.60 34.72 4.29
C LYS A 10 -22.58 33.74 3.66
N ALA A 11 -22.15 32.99 2.64
CA ALA A 11 -22.86 31.79 2.20
C ALA A 11 -22.43 30.62 3.07
N THR A 12 -23.28 30.32 4.05
CA THR A 12 -23.30 29.10 4.85
C THR A 12 -23.53 27.87 3.96
N GLY A 13 -22.83 26.78 4.28
CA GLY A 13 -22.64 25.63 3.38
C GLY A 13 -23.78 24.61 3.25
N ARG A 14 -23.58 23.72 2.27
CA ARG A 14 -24.07 22.34 2.07
C ARG A 14 -23.85 22.01 0.59
N GLY A 15 -23.31 20.91 0.13
CA GLY A 15 -22.78 19.72 0.79
C GLY A 15 -21.85 19.04 -0.20
N ARG A 16 -20.60 18.82 0.23
CA ARG A 16 -19.77 17.77 -0.36
C ARG A 16 -20.46 16.45 -0.02
N ARG A 17 -20.87 15.70 -1.04
CA ARG A 17 -21.24 14.29 -0.89
C ARG A 17 -20.02 13.59 -0.29
N ALA A 18 -20.12 13.28 0.99
CA ALA A 18 -19.20 12.39 1.67
C ALA A 18 -19.35 11.01 1.03
N LEU A 19 -18.43 10.69 0.12
CA LEU A 19 -18.10 9.31 -0.19
C LEU A 19 -17.49 8.71 1.09
N GLY A 20 -18.16 7.71 1.65
CA GLY A 20 -17.57 6.80 2.63
C GLY A 20 -17.32 7.40 4.00
N PHE A 21 -18.27 7.15 4.90
CA PHE A 21 -18.16 7.37 6.34
C PHE A 21 -17.19 6.34 6.94
N TRP A 22 -15.89 6.45 6.67
CA TRP A 22 -14.86 5.74 7.44
C TRP A 22 -14.23 6.74 8.41
N SER A 23 -14.58 6.57 9.68
CA SER A 23 -13.96 7.30 10.78
C SER A 23 -12.46 7.00 10.75
N ALA A 24 -11.64 8.04 10.58
CA ALA A 24 -10.18 7.99 10.71
C ALA A 24 -9.70 7.43 12.07
N ARG A 25 -10.61 7.24 13.02
CA ARG A 25 -10.32 6.77 14.38
C ARG A 25 -10.37 5.24 14.56
N ALA A 26 -10.66 4.47 13.51
CA ALA A 26 -10.85 3.01 13.61
C ALA A 26 -10.10 2.19 12.54
N MET A 27 -9.14 2.77 11.83
CA MET A 27 -8.27 2.00 10.95
C MET A 27 -7.15 1.41 11.83
N GLY A 28 -7.36 0.19 12.32
CA GLY A 28 -6.31 -0.59 12.96
C GLY A 28 -5.16 -0.91 11.99
N GLU A 29 -4.40 -1.97 12.28
CA GLU A 29 -3.31 -2.41 11.40
C GLU A 29 -3.75 -2.50 9.93
N VAL A 30 -2.94 -1.97 9.02
CA VAL A 30 -3.18 -1.99 7.57
C VAL A 30 -2.17 -2.92 6.92
N LYS A 31 -2.64 -3.77 6.00
CA LYS A 31 -1.77 -4.59 5.16
C LYS A 31 -1.70 -4.03 3.74
N HIS A 32 -0.47 -4.03 3.21
CA HIS A 32 -0.14 -3.74 1.83
C HIS A 32 0.32 -5.04 1.17
N LEU A 33 -0.55 -5.62 0.34
CA LEU A 33 -0.31 -6.89 -0.34
C LEU A 33 0.02 -6.64 -1.81
N CYS A 34 1.19 -7.09 -2.26
CA CYS A 34 1.58 -7.07 -3.67
C CYS A 34 1.70 -8.49 -4.21
N LEU A 35 0.94 -8.81 -5.24
CA LEU A 35 1.10 -10.00 -6.07
C LEU A 35 1.86 -9.61 -7.32
N VAL A 36 2.97 -10.29 -7.62
CA VAL A 36 3.78 -9.95 -8.79
C VAL A 36 4.16 -11.15 -9.64
N LYS A 37 4.33 -10.87 -10.93
CA LYS A 37 5.03 -11.69 -11.90
C LYS A 37 6.25 -10.91 -12.37
N PHE A 38 7.44 -11.44 -12.19
CA PHE A 38 8.68 -10.85 -12.72
C PHE A 38 8.85 -11.15 -14.21
N LYS A 39 9.57 -10.28 -14.91
CA LYS A 39 10.00 -10.54 -16.29
C LYS A 39 11.03 -11.69 -16.31
N GLU A 40 11.11 -12.38 -17.44
CA GLU A 40 12.16 -13.37 -17.67
C GLU A 40 13.56 -12.71 -17.64
N GLY A 41 14.55 -13.41 -17.08
CA GLY A 41 15.93 -12.92 -16.99
C GLY A 41 16.21 -11.94 -15.84
N VAL A 42 15.22 -11.63 -15.01
CA VAL A 42 15.40 -10.80 -13.81
C VAL A 42 16.08 -11.59 -12.69
N ALA A 43 17.10 -11.01 -12.07
CA ALA A 43 17.69 -11.51 -10.84
C ALA A 43 16.76 -11.23 -9.64
N VAL A 44 15.72 -12.06 -9.47
CA VAL A 44 14.70 -11.89 -8.42
C VAL A 44 15.34 -11.81 -7.03
N GLU A 45 16.39 -12.58 -6.77
CA GLU A 45 17.11 -12.54 -5.49
C GLU A 45 17.66 -11.15 -5.15
N ASP A 46 18.14 -10.39 -6.13
CA ASP A 46 18.67 -9.05 -5.90
C ASP A 46 17.55 -8.04 -5.63
N VAL A 47 16.41 -8.21 -6.28
CA VAL A 47 15.19 -7.46 -5.97
C VAL A 47 14.74 -7.74 -4.53
N LEU A 48 14.75 -9.00 -4.10
CA LEU A 48 14.38 -9.41 -2.74
C LEU A 48 15.33 -8.84 -1.68
N LYS A 49 16.65 -8.88 -1.93
CA LYS A 49 17.66 -8.25 -1.07
C LYS A 49 17.43 -6.75 -0.97
N GLY A 50 17.18 -6.07 -2.09
CA GLY A 50 16.87 -4.65 -2.12
C GLY A 50 15.64 -4.29 -1.30
N MET A 51 14.57 -5.08 -1.41
CA MET A 51 13.33 -4.87 -0.67
C MET A 51 13.51 -5.11 0.83
N THR A 52 14.23 -6.17 1.20
CA THR A 52 14.54 -6.46 2.61
C THR A 52 15.38 -5.33 3.22
N ASN A 53 16.37 -4.82 2.48
CA ASN A 53 17.19 -3.69 2.92
C ASN A 53 16.40 -2.38 3.02
N LEU A 54 15.41 -2.16 2.15
CA LEU A 54 14.53 -0.99 2.19
C LEU A 54 13.68 -1.03 3.47
N VAL A 55 12.99 -2.15 3.70
CA VAL A 55 12.11 -2.33 4.85
C VAL A 55 12.89 -2.24 6.16
N ALA A 56 14.09 -2.82 6.23
CA ALA A 56 14.94 -2.76 7.42
C ALA A 56 15.34 -1.33 7.82
N GLN A 57 15.23 -0.35 6.91
CA GLN A 57 15.53 1.06 7.18
C GLN A 57 14.28 1.91 7.44
N MET A 58 13.10 1.28 7.52
CA MET A 58 11.81 1.96 7.58
C MET A 58 11.04 1.53 8.82
N ASP A 59 11.20 2.31 9.90
CA ASP A 59 10.62 2.04 11.22
C ASP A 59 9.08 1.94 11.21
N MET A 60 8.41 2.53 10.21
CA MET A 60 6.96 2.46 10.06
C MET A 60 6.44 1.10 9.55
N VAL A 61 7.32 0.25 9.00
CA VAL A 61 6.96 -1.10 8.56
C VAL A 61 7.05 -2.05 9.76
N LYS A 62 5.90 -2.56 10.23
CA LYS A 62 5.84 -3.45 11.40
C LYS A 62 6.33 -4.86 11.09
N SER A 63 5.93 -5.38 9.95
CA SER A 63 6.36 -6.69 9.47
C SER A 63 6.40 -6.70 7.96
N PHE A 64 7.29 -7.54 7.43
CA PHE A 64 7.42 -7.81 6.02
C PHE A 64 7.58 -9.30 5.82
N GLU A 65 6.66 -9.85 5.04
CA GLU A 65 6.61 -11.25 4.67
C GLU A 65 6.62 -11.33 3.15
N TRP A 66 7.32 -12.32 2.59
CA TRP A 66 7.32 -12.56 1.17
C TRP A 66 7.41 -14.06 0.89
N GLY A 67 6.94 -14.46 -0.29
CA GLY A 67 6.98 -15.85 -0.70
C GLY A 67 6.82 -16.00 -2.20
N ARG A 68 7.27 -17.15 -2.70
CA ARG A 68 7.00 -17.61 -4.05
C ARG A 68 5.87 -18.64 -3.99
N ASP A 69 5.00 -18.65 -4.99
CA ASP A 69 4.02 -19.72 -5.12
C ASP A 69 4.72 -21.09 -5.26
N VAL A 70 4.24 -22.06 -4.50
CA VAL A 70 4.79 -23.42 -4.41
C VAL A 70 3.90 -24.42 -5.14
N LEU A 71 2.58 -24.18 -5.19
CA LEU A 71 1.64 -25.13 -5.76
C LEU A 71 1.50 -24.98 -7.28
N ASN A 72 1.91 -23.84 -7.84
CA ASN A 72 1.98 -23.53 -9.27
C ASN A 72 0.72 -23.93 -10.04
N GLN A 73 -0.45 -23.68 -9.44
CA GLN A 73 -1.73 -23.95 -10.08
C GLN A 73 -2.06 -22.81 -11.05
N GLU A 74 -1.49 -22.87 -12.25
CA GLU A 74 -1.50 -21.78 -13.25
C GLU A 74 -2.90 -21.20 -13.52
N MET A 75 -3.95 -22.04 -13.51
CA MET A 75 -5.34 -21.59 -13.68
C MET A 75 -5.86 -20.69 -12.55
N LEU A 76 -5.33 -20.85 -11.33
CA LEU A 76 -5.75 -20.08 -10.15
C LEU A 76 -4.86 -18.85 -9.91
N THR A 77 -3.56 -18.97 -10.17
CA THR A 77 -2.60 -17.89 -9.89
C THR A 77 -2.67 -16.77 -10.91
N GLN A 78 -3.36 -16.96 -12.03
CA GLN A 78 -3.46 -15.99 -13.12
C GLN A 78 -2.10 -15.50 -13.62
N GLY A 79 -1.07 -16.33 -13.44
CA GLY A 79 0.32 -16.06 -13.78
C GLY A 79 1.12 -15.25 -12.74
N PHE A 80 0.57 -14.91 -11.58
CA PHE A 80 1.36 -14.34 -10.48
C PHE A 80 2.23 -15.43 -9.84
N THR A 81 3.45 -15.07 -9.48
CA THR A 81 4.46 -16.03 -8.99
C THR A 81 4.98 -15.71 -7.61
N HIS A 82 4.92 -14.45 -7.18
CA HIS A 82 5.41 -14.02 -5.87
C HIS A 82 4.39 -13.14 -5.16
N VAL A 83 4.44 -13.17 -3.83
CA VAL A 83 3.63 -12.33 -2.94
C VAL A 83 4.55 -11.58 -1.98
N PHE A 84 4.22 -10.32 -1.73
CA PHE A 84 4.81 -9.47 -0.70
C PHE A 84 3.69 -8.93 0.18
N SER A 85 3.86 -9.00 1.50
CA SER A 85 2.90 -8.52 2.49
C SER A 85 3.64 -7.65 3.50
N LEU A 86 3.32 -6.35 3.51
CA LEU A 86 3.80 -5.41 4.52
C LEU A 86 2.66 -5.08 5.48
N ALA A 87 2.97 -4.95 6.77
CA ALA A 87 2.02 -4.49 7.78
C ALA A 87 2.43 -3.12 8.35
N PHE A 88 1.45 -2.25 8.55
CA PHE A 88 1.59 -0.89 9.07
C PHE A 88 0.66 -0.69 10.26
N ALA A 89 1.05 0.13 11.24
CA ALA A 89 0.19 0.37 12.40
C ALA A 89 -1.08 1.15 12.04
N SER A 90 -1.01 1.97 10.99
CA SER A 90 -2.10 2.83 10.54
C SER A 90 -2.04 3.09 9.03
N ALA A 91 -3.12 3.68 8.48
CA ALA A 91 -3.14 4.15 7.10
C ALA A 91 -2.19 5.33 6.85
N ASP A 92 -1.93 6.16 7.88
CA ASP A 92 -1.00 7.30 7.78
C ASP A 92 0.46 6.82 7.66
N ASP A 93 0.80 5.73 8.35
CA ASP A 93 2.12 5.08 8.22
C ASP A 93 2.34 4.51 6.82
N LEU A 94 1.31 3.87 6.24
CA LEU A 94 1.34 3.42 4.85
C LEU A 94 1.52 4.61 3.90
N ALA A 95 0.77 5.70 4.08
CA ALA A 95 0.91 6.89 3.24
C ALA A 95 2.31 7.50 3.35
N THR A 96 2.88 7.55 4.55
CA THR A 96 4.24 8.02 4.82
C THR A 96 5.28 7.13 4.14
N TYR A 97 5.12 5.80 4.22
CA TYR A 97 5.96 4.83 3.52
C TYR A 97 5.92 5.05 2.01
N MET A 98 4.73 5.17 1.43
CA MET A 98 4.55 5.35 -0.01
C MET A 98 5.18 6.65 -0.52
N GLY A 99 5.13 7.72 0.28
CA GLY A 99 5.73 9.03 -0.02
C GLY A 99 7.22 9.15 0.30
N HIS A 100 7.84 8.14 0.93
CA HIS A 100 9.24 8.19 1.33
C HIS A 100 10.19 8.11 0.12
N GLU A 101 11.23 8.95 0.07
CA GLU A 101 12.15 9.02 -1.08
C GLU A 101 12.81 7.66 -1.39
N LYS A 102 13.27 6.96 -0.36
CA LYS A 102 13.80 5.59 -0.49
C LYS A 102 12.79 4.60 -1.11
N HIS A 103 11.52 4.70 -0.76
CA HIS A 103 10.48 3.86 -1.35
C HIS A 103 10.30 4.21 -2.83
N ALA A 104 10.17 5.50 -3.17
CA ALA A 104 10.03 5.95 -4.54
C ALA A 104 11.22 5.53 -5.42
N ALA A 105 12.45 5.64 -4.91
CA ALA A 105 13.66 5.21 -5.59
C ALA A 105 13.66 3.69 -5.86
N PHE A 106 13.27 2.88 -4.87
CA PHE A 106 13.20 1.44 -5.03
C PHE A 106 12.02 1.00 -5.92
N ALA A 107 10.88 1.70 -5.84
CA ALA A 107 9.70 1.42 -6.64
C ALA A 107 10.00 1.50 -8.15
N GLY A 108 10.85 2.42 -8.59
CA GLY A 108 11.32 2.48 -9.97
C GLY A 108 12.04 1.20 -10.41
N THR A 109 13.00 0.74 -9.62
CA THR A 109 13.73 -0.52 -9.85
C THR A 109 12.79 -1.73 -9.82
N PHE A 110 11.88 -1.77 -8.85
CA PHE A 110 10.92 -2.86 -8.69
C PHE A 110 9.98 -2.95 -9.90
N MET A 111 9.37 -1.83 -10.32
CA MET A 111 8.47 -1.79 -11.47
C MET A 111 9.17 -2.11 -12.78
N ALA A 112 10.46 -1.78 -12.94
CA ALA A 112 11.23 -2.15 -14.12
C ALA A 112 11.42 -3.68 -14.25
N ALA A 113 11.50 -4.39 -13.13
CA ALA A 113 11.66 -5.84 -13.05
C ALA A 113 10.35 -6.65 -13.22
N ILE A 114 9.20 -5.98 -13.15
CA ILE A 114 7.89 -6.63 -13.09
C ILE A 114 7.22 -6.68 -14.46
N GLU A 115 6.63 -7.83 -14.77
CA GLU A 115 5.73 -8.03 -15.92
C GLU A 115 4.28 -7.70 -15.55
N LYS A 116 3.82 -8.18 -14.38
CA LYS A 116 2.46 -7.93 -13.86
C LYS A 116 2.50 -7.68 -12.36
N VAL A 117 1.71 -6.71 -11.90
CA VAL A 117 1.53 -6.42 -10.47
C VAL A 117 0.07 -6.17 -10.15
N VAL A 118 -0.38 -6.66 -9.00
CA VAL A 118 -1.62 -6.27 -8.33
C VAL A 118 -1.26 -5.88 -6.91
N VAL A 119 -1.73 -4.70 -6.49
CA VAL A 119 -1.53 -4.18 -5.14
C VAL A 119 -2.88 -4.00 -4.48
N ILE A 120 -3.01 -4.49 -3.24
CA ILE A 120 -4.24 -4.39 -2.44
C ILE A 120 -3.87 -3.89 -1.05
N ASP A 121 -4.40 -2.74 -0.71
CA ASP A 121 -4.31 -2.15 0.62
C ASP A 121 -5.62 -2.35 1.37
N PHE A 122 -5.55 -2.88 2.60
CA PHE A 122 -6.74 -3.15 3.38
C PHE A 122 -6.49 -3.07 4.89
N PRO A 123 -7.47 -2.56 5.68
CA PRO A 123 -7.43 -2.70 7.12
C PRO A 123 -7.58 -4.17 7.50
N VAL A 124 -6.78 -4.63 8.45
CA VAL A 124 -6.81 -6.00 8.95
C VAL A 124 -7.98 -6.15 9.91
N VAL A 125 -8.91 -7.05 9.56
CA VAL A 125 -9.99 -7.48 10.45
C VAL A 125 -9.72 -8.93 10.87
N ILE A 126 -9.33 -9.12 12.14
CA ILE A 126 -9.04 -10.45 12.69
C ILE A 126 -10.37 -11.12 13.07
N ALA A 127 -10.92 -11.92 12.16
CA ALA A 127 -12.12 -12.72 12.41
C ALA A 127 -11.84 -13.95 13.30
N LYS A 128 -10.61 -14.49 13.25
CA LYS A 128 -10.14 -15.59 14.09
C LYS A 128 -8.75 -15.23 14.63
N PRO A 129 -8.58 -15.10 15.95
CA PRO A 129 -7.27 -14.82 16.55
C PRO A 129 -6.25 -15.93 16.26
N PRO A 130 -4.95 -15.61 16.22
CA PRO A 130 -3.90 -16.62 16.19
C PRO A 130 -4.02 -17.55 17.42
N ALA A 131 -3.65 -18.82 17.24
CA ALA A 131 -3.58 -19.74 18.36
C ALA A 131 -2.58 -19.20 19.41
N PRO A 132 -2.82 -19.45 20.72
CA PRO A 132 -1.83 -19.15 21.74
C PRO A 132 -0.50 -19.82 21.38
N ALA A 133 0.58 -19.09 21.59
CA ALA A 133 1.95 -19.59 21.39
C ALA A 133 2.28 -20.71 22.39
#